data_AF-A0A212CPS1-F1
#
_entry.id   AF-A0A212CPS1-F1
#
_cell.length_a   1.000
_cell.length_b   1.000
_cell.length_c   1.000
_cell.angle_alpha   90.00
_cell.angle_beta   90.00
_cell.angle_gamma   90.00
#
_symmetry.space_group_name_H-M   'P 1'
#
loop_
_entity.id
_entity.type
_entity.pdbx_description
1 polymer ?
#
loop_
_entity_poly.entity_id
_entity_poly.type
_entity_poly.pdbx_seq_one_letter_code
_entity_poly.pdbx_strand_id
1 'polypeptide(L)' 'MHHKEATEEEEEGVRQILGLLDAPLKTQTFLVGRRVTPADITIVSSLLGLYSQILEPSFCQAFLNTNCWFLTHMNQPQF' A
#
# COMPACT_ATOMS: atom_id res chain seq x y z
N MET A 1 13.71 -22.09 -15.28
CA MET A 1 12.49 -21.52 -15.89
C MET A 1 11.44 -21.40 -14.79
N HIS A 2 11.65 -20.55 -13.76
CA HIS A 2 10.72 -20.39 -12.61
C HIS A 2 10.91 -19.03 -11.90
N HIS A 3 10.93 -17.92 -12.63
CA HIS A 3 10.92 -16.58 -11.99
C HIS A 3 9.68 -15.75 -12.37
N LYS A 4 8.77 -16.31 -13.19
CA LYS A 4 7.62 -15.56 -13.70
C LYS A 4 6.31 -15.89 -12.97
N GLU A 5 6.14 -17.13 -12.51
CA GLU A 5 4.95 -17.55 -11.75
C GLU A 5 4.93 -17.00 -10.32
N ALA A 6 6.10 -16.86 -9.67
CA ALA A 6 6.18 -16.34 -8.30
C ALA A 6 5.68 -14.89 -8.20
N THR A 7 5.93 -14.08 -9.23
CA THR A 7 5.58 -12.66 -9.24
C THR A 7 4.06 -12.44 -9.39
N GLU A 8 3.36 -13.28 -10.16
CA GLU A 8 1.90 -13.13 -10.36
C GLU A 8 1.10 -13.51 -9.10
N GLU A 9 1.52 -14.54 -8.36
CA GLU A 9 0.88 -14.92 -7.09
C GLU A 9 1.19 -13.91 -5.98
N GLU A 10 2.42 -13.37 -5.94
CA GLU A 10 2.78 -12.26 -5.05
C GLU A 10 1.98 -10.99 -5.35
N GLU A 11 1.79 -10.66 -6.63
CA GLU A 11 0.93 -9.55 -7.06
C GLU A 11 -0.52 -9.71 -6.58
N GLU A 12 -1.11 -10.90 -6.75
CA GLU A 12 -2.48 -11.19 -6.32
C GLU A 12 -2.63 -11.02 -4.80
N GLY A 13 -1.67 -11.53 -4.01
CA GLY A 13 -1.63 -11.33 -2.56
C GLY A 13 -1.55 -9.85 -2.18
N VAL A 14 -0.75 -9.07 -2.90
CA VAL A 14 -0.64 -7.62 -2.71
C VAL A 14 -1.95 -6.91 -3.10
N ARG A 15 -2.64 -7.32 -4.18
CA ARG A 15 -3.98 -6.78 -4.53
C ARG A 15 -4.96 -6.98 -3.39
N GLN A 16 -4.99 -8.16 -2.79
CA GLN A 16 -5.90 -8.46 -1.69
C GLN A 16 -5.61 -7.59 -0.47
N ILE A 17 -4.34 -7.43 -0.11
CA ILE A 17 -3.93 -6.57 1.01
C ILE A 17 -4.28 -5.10 0.73
N LEU A 18 -3.98 -4.59 -0.48
CA LEU A 18 -4.32 -3.23 -0.88
C LEU A 18 -5.83 -3.00 -0.90
N GLY A 19 -6.62 -3.97 -1.37
CA GLY A 19 -8.08 -3.90 -1.35
C GLY A 19 -8.65 -3.92 0.08
N LEU A 20 -8.03 -4.70 0.97
CA LEU A 20 -8.39 -4.74 2.38
C LEU A 20 -8.05 -3.42 3.09
N LEU A 21 -6.98 -2.74 2.69
CA LEU A 21 -6.58 -1.43 3.20
C LEU A 21 -7.44 -0.29 2.61
N ASP A 22 -7.85 -0.39 1.35
CA ASP A 22 -8.63 0.66 0.69
C ASP A 22 -10.02 0.85 1.31
N ALA A 23 -10.67 -0.25 1.72
CA ALA A 23 -11.98 -0.24 2.35
C ALA A 23 -12.06 0.61 3.66
N PRO A 24 -11.21 0.41 4.68
CA PRO A 24 -11.17 1.24 5.87
C PRO A 24 -10.66 2.66 5.56
N LEU A 25 -9.67 2.81 4.66
CA LEU A 25 -9.11 4.11 4.27
C LEU A 25 -10.11 5.01 3.53
N LYS A 26 -11.18 4.43 2.97
CA LYS A 26 -12.28 5.19 2.38
C LYS A 26 -13.03 6.07 3.39
N THR A 27 -13.03 5.68 4.66
CA THR A 27 -13.75 6.39 5.73
C THR A 27 -12.81 7.02 6.76
N GLN A 28 -11.54 6.63 6.77
CA GLN A 28 -10.56 7.03 7.78
C GLN A 28 -9.25 7.43 7.12
N THR A 29 -8.70 8.57 7.55
CA THR A 29 -7.43 9.11 6.99
C THR A 29 -6.19 8.41 7.54
N PHE A 30 -6.33 7.56 8.57
CA PHE A 30 -5.25 6.81 9.22
C PHE A 30 -5.74 5.39 9.53
N LEU A 31 -4.84 4.40 9.59
CA LEU A 31 -5.24 3.02 9.87
C LEU A 31 -5.75 2.81 11.30
N VAL A 32 -5.19 3.56 12.26
CA VAL A 32 -5.58 3.46 13.67
C VAL A 32 -5.78 4.85 14.26
N GLY A 33 -7.05 5.24 14.44
CA GLY A 33 -7.41 6.48 15.14
C GLY A 33 -7.25 7.75 14.30
N ARG A 34 -6.55 8.77 14.84
CA ARG A 34 -6.44 10.12 14.25
C ARG A 34 -4.99 10.62 14.05
N ARG A 35 -3.99 9.75 14.22
CA ARG A 35 -2.56 10.10 14.13
C ARG A 35 -1.80 8.98 13.45
N VAL A 36 -0.64 9.32 12.88
CA VAL A 36 0.33 8.33 12.38
C VAL A 36 0.74 7.43 13.54
N THR A 37 0.59 6.12 13.34
CA THR A 37 1.01 5.10 14.29
C THR A 37 2.16 4.27 13.73
N PRO A 38 2.89 3.51 14.57
CA PRO A 38 3.90 2.57 14.09
C PRO A 38 3.36 1.52 13.11
N ALA A 39 2.06 1.23 13.15
CA ALA A 39 1.38 0.37 12.19
C ALA A 39 1.40 1.01 10.79
N ASP A 40 1.10 2.31 10.69
CA ASP A 40 1.19 3.05 9.42
C ASP A 40 2.63 3.03 8.87
N ILE A 41 3.64 3.23 9.71
CA ILE A 41 5.07 3.18 9.31
C ILE A 41 5.46 1.81 8.76
N THR A 42 5.08 0.75 9.46
CA THR A 42 5.38 -0.61 9.03
C THR A 42 4.74 -0.90 7.67
N ILE A 43 3.46 -0.56 7.49
CA ILE A 43 2.75 -0.77 6.22
C ILE A 43 3.34 0.09 5.09
N VAL A 44 3.62 1.38 5.32
CA VAL A 44 4.26 2.26 4.31
C VAL A 44 5.62 1.69 3.89
N SER A 45 6.44 1.23 4.83
CA SER A 45 7.77 0.66 4.51
C SER A 45 7.68 -0.64 3.70
N SER A 46 6.74 -1.54 4.03
CA SER A 46 6.48 -2.76 3.26
C SER A 46 5.95 -2.42 1.86
N LEU A 47 5.02 -1.46 1.76
CA LEU A 47 4.49 -1.01 0.48
C LEU A 47 5.57 -0.36 -0.38
N LEU A 48 6.47 0.46 0.18
CA LEU A 48 7.54 1.10 -0.59
C LEU A 48 8.41 0.08 -1.34
N GLY A 49 8.76 -1.03 -0.68
CA GLY A 49 9.50 -2.12 -1.29
C GLY A 49 8.73 -2.83 -2.41
N LEU A 50 7.41 -2.95 -2.28
CA LEU A 50 6.52 -3.55 -3.28
C LEU A 50 6.28 -2.60 -4.46
N TYR A 51 6.11 -1.29 -4.20
CA TYR A 51 5.95 -0.26 -5.22
C TYR A 51 7.18 -0.14 -6.11
N SER A 52 8.37 -0.39 -5.55
CA SER A 52 9.62 -0.36 -6.31
C SER A 52 9.86 -1.61 -7.17
N GLN A 53 9.23 -2.75 -6.85
CA GLN A 53 9.57 -4.03 -7.47
C GLN A 53 8.47 -4.58 -8.38
N ILE A 54 7.21 -4.40 -8.02
CA ILE A 54 6.12 -5.24 -8.55
C ILE A 54 4.91 -4.40 -9.04
N LEU A 55 4.67 -3.22 -8.48
CA LEU A 55 3.46 -2.46 -8.80
C LEU A 55 3.62 -1.56 -10.02
N GLU A 56 3.03 -1.97 -11.14
CA GLU A 56 2.80 -1.08 -12.28
C GLU A 56 1.83 0.06 -11.91
N PRO A 57 2.01 1.27 -12.47
CA PRO A 57 1.15 2.43 -12.16
C PRO A 57 -0.34 2.18 -12.47
N SER A 58 -0.63 1.36 -13.47
CA SER A 58 -1.99 0.92 -13.82
C SER A 58 -2.68 0.13 -12.70
N PHE A 59 -1.90 -0.63 -11.94
CA PHE A 59 -2.39 -1.44 -10.82
C PHE A 59 -2.70 -0.56 -9.61
N CYS A 60 -1.84 0.42 -9.36
CA CYS A 60 -2.03 1.38 -8.29
C CYS A 60 -3.33 2.19 -8.49
N GLN A 61 -3.74 2.48 -9.73
CA GLN A 61 -4.97 3.23 -10.00
C GLN A 61 -6.23 2.59 -9.40
N ALA A 62 -6.25 1.28 -9.17
CA ALA A 62 -7.39 0.59 -8.54
C ALA A 62 -7.58 0.95 -7.05
N PHE A 63 -6.53 1.46 -6.38
CA PHE A 63 -6.51 1.68 -4.93
C PHE A 63 -6.26 3.16 -4.61
N LEU A 64 -7.21 4.03 -5.00
CA LEU A 64 -7.04 5.48 -4.91
C LEU A 64 -6.89 5.97 -3.46
N ASN A 65 -7.66 5.41 -2.51
CA ASN A 65 -7.61 5.85 -1.10
C ASN A 65 -6.28 5.42 -0.48
N THR A 66 -5.83 4.21 -0.80
CA THR A 66 -4.54 3.68 -0.35
C THR A 66 -3.37 4.49 -0.91
N ASN A 67 -3.38 4.87 -2.19
CA ASN A 67 -2.37 5.75 -2.76
C ASN A 67 -2.36 7.13 -2.10
N CYS A 68 -3.54 7.71 -1.86
CA CYS A 68 -3.66 9.02 -1.24
C CYS A 68 -3.13 9.00 0.19
N TRP A 69 -3.47 7.95 0.95
CA TRP A 69 -2.95 7.70 2.29
C TRP A 69 -1.42 7.50 2.28
N PHE A 70 -0.89 6.70 1.35
CA PHE A 70 0.54 6.46 1.20
C PHE A 70 1.29 7.77 0.90
N LEU A 71 0.83 8.55 -0.08
CA LEU A 71 1.39 9.86 -0.40
C LEU A 71 1.28 10.84 0.77
N THR A 72 0.19 10.79 1.53
CA THR A 72 0.03 11.63 2.72
C THR A 72 1.09 11.30 3.77
N HIS A 73 1.43 10.02 3.97
CA HIS A 73 2.48 9.59 4.89
C HIS A 73 3.88 9.94 4.38
N MET A 74 4.14 9.73 3.09
CA MET A 74 5.42 10.09 2.45
C MET A 74 5.69 11.59 2.47
N ASN A 75 4.65 12.43 2.51
CA ASN A 75 4.79 13.88 2.61
C ASN A 75 4.84 14.41 4.06
N GLN A 76 4.80 13.52 5.07
CA GLN A 76 4.99 13.95 6.46
C GLN A 76 6.48 14.20 6.72
N PRO A 77 6.87 15.27 7.44
CA PRO A 77 8.27 15.55 7.77
C PRO A 77 8.90 14.55 8.76
N GLN A 78 8.12 13.57 9.23
CA GLN A 78 8.54 12.52 10.16
C GLN A 78 8.90 11.20 9.45
N PHE A 79 8.72 11.14 8.13
CA PHE A 79 9.14 10.06 7.25
C PHE A 79 10.37 10.47 6.43
#